data_AF-A0A2N2T2F2-F1
#
_entry.id   AF-A0A2N2T2F2-F1
#
_cell.length_a   1.000
_cell.length_b   1.000
_cell.length_c   1.000
_cell.angle_alpha   90.00
_cell.angle_beta   90.00
_cell.angle_gamma   90.00
#
_symmetry.space_group_name_H-M   'P 1'
#
loop_
_entity.id
_entity.type
_entity.pdbx_description
1 polymer ?
#
loop_
_entity_poly.entity_id
_entity_poly.type
_entity_poly.pdbx_seq_one_letter_code
_entity_poly.pdbx_strand_id
1 'polypeptide(L)'
;MTDTPQQPGLNSLSKSFEPAALEAHWGPEWEQRGYGVAGFRGTGAPSAAAAAQGNNFCIQLPPPNVTGTLHMGHAFNQTIMDSLTRYHRMAGF
;
A
#
# COMPACT_ATOMS: atom_id res chain seq x y z
N MET A 1 35.20 15.98 7.75
CA MET A 1 34.38 16.77 6.81
C MET A 1 33.08 16.01 6.65
N THR A 2 31.97 16.54 7.17
CA THR A 2 30.64 15.92 7.05
C THR A 2 30.12 16.21 5.66
N ASP A 3 30.16 15.21 4.80
CA ASP A 3 29.60 15.26 3.45
C ASP A 3 28.08 15.16 3.58
N THR A 4 27.41 16.31 3.71
CA THR A 4 25.95 16.34 3.79
C THR A 4 25.40 15.97 2.41
N PRO A 5 24.60 14.90 2.28
CA PRO A 5 24.07 14.50 0.99
C PRO A 5 23.23 15.63 0.40
N GLN A 6 23.46 15.93 -0.87
CA GLN A 6 22.68 16.93 -1.58
C GLN A 6 21.22 16.47 -1.64
N GLN A 7 20.30 17.28 -1.10
CA GLN A 7 18.86 17.02 -1.12
C GLN A 7 18.14 18.08 -1.97
N PRO A 8 18.30 18.04 -3.31
CA PRO A 8 17.58 18.94 -4.19
C PRO A 8 16.07 18.69 -4.02
N GLY A 9 15.34 19.73 -3.61
CA GLY A 9 13.90 19.68 -3.36
C GLY A 9 13.50 19.80 -1.88
N LEU A 10 14.43 19.71 -0.93
CA LEU A 10 14.13 19.89 0.50
C LEU A 10 13.47 21.25 0.77
N ASN A 11 13.99 22.31 0.12
CA ASN A 11 13.46 23.67 0.26
C ASN A 11 12.09 23.88 -0.39
N SER A 12 11.64 22.97 -1.28
CA SER A 12 10.31 23.02 -1.90
C SER A 12 9.24 22.23 -1.16
N LEU A 13 9.62 21.46 -0.13
CA LEU A 13 8.66 20.73 0.70
C LEU A 13 7.92 21.69 1.62
N SER A 14 6.66 21.36 1.89
CA SER A 14 5.88 22.01 2.94
C SER A 14 6.61 21.88 4.29
N LYS A 15 6.57 22.95 5.09
CA LYS A 15 7.09 22.92 6.46
C LYS A 15 6.21 22.08 7.41
N SER A 16 4.95 21.86 7.03
CA SER A 16 3.97 21.11 7.82
C SER A 16 3.44 19.91 7.04
N PHE A 17 3.11 18.83 7.75
CA PHE A 17 2.46 17.68 7.15
C PHE A 17 0.95 17.89 7.09
N GLU A 18 0.40 17.96 5.88
CA GLU A 18 -1.02 18.15 5.62
C GLU A 18 -1.62 16.87 4.99
N PRO A 19 -2.13 15.93 5.79
CA PRO A 19 -2.55 14.61 5.28
C PRO A 19 -3.71 14.70 4.29
N ALA A 20 -4.69 15.57 4.56
CA ALA A 20 -5.90 15.67 3.74
C ALA A 20 -5.60 16.00 2.26
N ALA A 21 -4.66 16.92 2.01
CA ALA A 21 -4.27 17.28 0.64
C ALA A 21 -3.52 16.15 -0.07
N LEU A 22 -2.68 15.41 0.66
CA LEU A 22 -1.92 14.27 0.13
C LEU A 22 -2.84 13.09 -0.19
N GLU A 23 -3.74 12.74 0.73
CA GLU A 23 -4.69 11.64 0.55
C GLU A 23 -5.65 11.93 -0.61
N ALA A 24 -6.13 13.17 -0.73
CA ALA A 24 -6.99 13.60 -1.84
C ALA A 24 -6.30 13.51 -3.21
N HIS A 25 -4.97 13.62 -3.25
CA HIS A 25 -4.20 13.46 -4.48
C HIS A 25 -3.86 11.99 -4.77
N TRP A 26 -3.29 11.27 -3.79
CA TRP A 26 -2.74 9.94 -4.02
C TRP A 26 -3.78 8.83 -4.10
N GLY A 27 -4.91 8.96 -3.38
CA GLY A 27 -5.99 7.97 -3.44
C GLY A 27 -6.49 7.75 -4.87
N PRO A 28 -7.01 8.80 -5.55
CA PRO A 28 -7.46 8.69 -6.94
C PRO A 28 -6.34 8.27 -7.90
N GLU A 29 -5.11 8.75 -7.70
CA GLU A 29 -3.98 8.41 -8.56
C GLU A 29 -3.63 6.91 -8.49
N TRP A 30 -3.68 6.31 -7.30
CA TRP A 30 -3.44 4.87 -7.13
C TRP A 30 -4.54 4.03 -7.74
N GLU A 31 -5.80 4.47 -7.65
CA GLU A 31 -6.94 3.82 -8.29
C GLU A 31 -6.81 3.86 -9.81
N GLN A 32 -6.52 5.04 -10.37
CA GLN A 32 -6.31 5.22 -11.82
C GLN A 32 -5.18 4.33 -12.35
N ARG A 33 -4.10 4.18 -11.58
CA ARG A 33 -2.96 3.31 -11.92
C ARG A 33 -3.18 1.83 -11.62
N GLY A 34 -4.31 1.47 -11.00
CA GLY A 34 -4.64 0.08 -10.66
C GLY A 34 -3.72 -0.54 -9.61
N TYR A 35 -3.15 0.24 -8.69
CA TYR A 35 -2.21 -0.30 -7.69
C TYR A 35 -2.85 -1.28 -6.71
N GLY A 36 -4.16 -1.18 -6.50
CA GLY A 36 -4.94 -2.14 -5.72
C GLY A 36 -5.32 -3.43 -6.46
N VAL A 37 -5.04 -3.53 -7.77
CA VAL A 37 -5.38 -4.73 -8.55
C VAL A 37 -4.42 -5.86 -8.17
N ALA A 38 -5.00 -7.00 -7.80
CA ALA A 38 -4.25 -8.21 -7.48
C ALA A 38 -3.56 -8.79 -8.73
N GLY A 39 -2.34 -9.29 -8.55
CA GLY A 39 -1.56 -9.88 -9.62
C GLY A 39 -0.07 -9.86 -9.30
N PHE A 40 0.70 -10.64 -10.04
CA PHE A 40 2.13 -10.72 -9.83
C PHE A 40 2.81 -9.44 -10.34
N ARG A 41 3.46 -8.69 -9.47
CA ARG A 41 4.25 -7.48 -9.82
C ARG A 41 3.52 -6.45 -10.70
N GLY A 42 2.23 -6.22 -10.42
CA GLY A 42 1.43 -5.20 -11.13
C GLY A 42 0.96 -5.62 -12.53
N THR A 43 1.10 -6.90 -12.90
CA THR A 43 0.58 -7.43 -14.18
C THR A 43 -0.94 -7.58 -14.21
N GLY A 44 -1.61 -7.53 -13.05
CA GLY A 44 -3.04 -7.84 -12.94
C GLY A 44 -3.39 -9.31 -13.19
N ALA A 45 -2.38 -10.19 -13.30
CA ALA A 45 -2.56 -11.62 -13.56
C ALA A 45 -1.71 -12.46 -12.58
N PRO A 46 -2.15 -13.70 -12.24
CA PRO A 46 -1.32 -14.61 -11.47
C PRO A 46 -0.10 -15.08 -12.27
N SER A 47 0.99 -15.42 -11.58
CA SER A 47 2.17 -16.02 -12.18
C SER A 47 2.31 -17.47 -11.73
N ALA A 48 2.16 -18.41 -12.67
CA ALA A 48 2.36 -19.84 -12.39
C ALA A 48 3.78 -20.14 -11.90
N ALA A 49 4.78 -19.41 -12.42
CA ALA A 49 6.17 -19.54 -11.99
C ALA A 49 6.38 -19.03 -10.56
N ALA A 50 5.77 -17.90 -10.19
CA ALA A 50 5.83 -17.40 -8.81
C ALA A 50 5.12 -18.34 -7.84
N ALA A 51 3.95 -18.86 -8.25
CA ALA A 51 3.21 -19.85 -7.49
C ALA A 51 4.02 -21.13 -7.24
N ALA A 52 4.71 -21.65 -8.28
CA ALA A 52 5.58 -22.82 -8.15
C ALA A 52 6.78 -22.58 -7.20
N GLN A 53 7.19 -21.33 -7.01
CA GLN A 53 8.25 -20.94 -6.08
C GLN A 53 7.74 -20.59 -4.68
N GLY A 54 6.42 -20.67 -4.44
CA GLY A 54 5.82 -20.26 -3.16
C GLY A 54 5.78 -18.74 -2.94
N ASN A 55 6.04 -17.95 -3.99
CA ASN A 55 6.04 -16.48 -3.94
C ASN A 55 4.64 -15.94 -4.20
N ASN A 56 3.66 -16.40 -3.42
CA ASN A 56 2.31 -15.85 -3.39
C ASN A 56 2.05 -15.38 -1.96
N PHE A 57 1.39 -14.24 -1.83
CA PHE A 57 0.90 -13.75 -0.55
C PHE A 57 -0.59 -13.45 -0.61
N CYS A 58 -1.33 -13.86 0.42
CA CYS A 58 -2.77 -13.73 0.52
C CYS A 58 -3.15 -13.58 2.00
N ILE A 59 -4.05 -12.64 2.29
CA ILE A 59 -4.71 -12.52 3.59
C ILE A 59 -6.19 -12.80 3.38
N GLN A 60 -6.69 -13.85 4.02
CA GLN A 60 -8.12 -14.17 4.00
C GLN A 60 -8.87 -13.18 4.89
N LEU A 61 -9.69 -12.32 4.28
CA LEU A 61 -10.66 -11.53 5.02
C LEU A 61 -11.86 -12.44 5.37
N PRO A 62 -12.29 -12.50 6.64
CA PRO A 62 -13.55 -13.17 6.98
C PRO A 62 -14.72 -12.46 6.28
N PRO A 63 -15.81 -13.16 5.95
CA PRO A 63 -16.98 -12.56 5.34
C PRO A 63 -17.44 -11.34 6.15
N PRO A 64 -17.73 -10.19 5.51
CA PRO A 64 -18.09 -8.99 6.24
C PRO A 64 -19.44 -9.18 6.93
N ASN A 65 -19.45 -9.08 8.25
CA ASN A 65 -20.69 -8.88 9.02
C ASN A 65 -20.97 -7.36 9.04
N VAL A 66 -21.81 -6.88 8.12
CA VAL A 66 -22.16 -5.46 8.05
C VAL A 66 -23.23 -5.18 9.11
N THR A 67 -22.81 -4.78 10.31
CA THR A 67 -23.72 -4.50 11.45
C THR A 67 -23.74 -3.02 11.87
N GLY A 68 -23.02 -2.13 11.19
CA GLY A 68 -23.00 -0.70 11.50
C GLY A 68 -21.84 0.07 10.85
N THR A 69 -21.45 1.18 11.46
CA THR A 69 -20.37 2.07 10.99
C THR A 69 -18.98 1.55 11.37
N LEU A 70 -17.97 1.84 10.53
CA LEU A 70 -16.58 1.54 10.84
C LEU A 70 -16.09 2.35 12.06
N HIS A 71 -15.62 1.65 13.09
CA HIS A 71 -14.89 2.21 14.24
C HIS A 71 -13.38 1.96 14.17
N MET A 72 -12.61 2.57 15.07
CA MET A 72 -11.14 2.46 15.16
C MET A 72 -10.59 1.03 15.19
N GLY A 73 -11.29 0.07 15.80
CA GLY A 73 -10.91 -1.34 15.73
C GLY A 73 -10.83 -1.91 14.30
N HIS A 74 -11.69 -1.47 13.38
CA HIS A 74 -11.57 -1.84 11.97
C HIS A 74 -10.33 -1.21 11.35
N ALA A 75 -10.12 0.09 11.60
CA ALA A 75 -8.95 0.79 11.07
C ALA A 75 -7.64 0.12 11.50
N PHE A 76 -7.54 -0.30 12.77
CA PHE A 76 -6.38 -1.02 13.28
C PHE A 76 -6.13 -2.35 12.54
N ASN A 77 -7.14 -3.23 12.47
CA ASN A 77 -6.99 -4.52 11.81
C ASN A 77 -6.70 -4.38 10.31
N GLN A 78 -7.39 -3.48 9.63
CA GLN A 78 -7.18 -3.22 8.20
C GLN A 78 -5.79 -2.63 7.93
N THR A 79 -5.28 -1.76 8.80
CA THR A 79 -3.93 -1.18 8.66
C THR A 79 -2.85 -2.25 8.77
N ILE A 80 -3.00 -3.23 9.67
CA ILE A 80 -2.06 -4.35 9.77
C ILE A 80 -2.07 -5.19 8.48
N MET A 81 -3.25 -5.54 7.99
CA MET A 81 -3.38 -6.34 6.76
C MET A 81 -2.85 -5.62 5.52
N ASP A 82 -3.14 -4.32 5.39
CA ASP A 82 -2.62 -3.48 4.31
C ASP A 82 -1.08 -3.35 4.38
N SER A 83 -0.54 -3.13 5.57
CA SER A 83 0.92 -3.05 5.79
C SER A 83 1.64 -4.33 5.36
N LEU A 84 1.12 -5.49 5.76
CA LEU A 84 1.66 -6.79 5.35
C LEU A 84 1.56 -6.99 3.84
N THR A 85 0.42 -6.63 3.24
CA THR A 85 0.22 -6.73 1.78
C THR A 85 1.23 -5.89 1.01
N ARG A 86 1.47 -4.64 1.44
CA ARG A 86 2.47 -3.74 0.83
C ARG A 86 3.89 -4.27 1.02
N TYR A 87 4.22 -4.74 2.22
CA TYR A 87 5.53 -5.32 2.51
C TYR A 87 5.83 -6.53 1.62
N HIS A 88 4.91 -7.48 1.51
CA HIS A 88 5.10 -8.67 0.67
C HIS A 88 5.17 -8.33 -0.82
N ARG A 89 4.37 -7.35 -1.30
CA ARG A 89 4.50 -6.83 -2.67
C ARG A 89 5.91 -6.28 -2.94
N MET A 90 6.48 -5.52 -2.00
CA MET A 90 7.84 -4.97 -2.12
C MET A 90 8.93 -6.05 -2.00
N ALA A 91 8.69 -7.10 -1.22
CA ALA A 91 9.59 -8.25 -1.08
C ALA A 91 9.55 -9.22 -2.28
N GLY A 92 8.62 -9.01 -3.22
CA GLY A 92 8.57 -9.74 -4.49
C GLY A 92 7.63 -10.95 -4.54
N PHE A 93 6.69 -11.03 -3.60
CA PHE A 93 5.55 -11.97 -3.61
C PHE A 93 4.45 -11.52 -4.58
#